data_AF-A0ABD5MDN8-F1
#
_entry.id   AF-A0ABD5MDN8-F1
#
_cell.length_a   1.000
_cell.length_b   1.000
_cell.length_c   1.000
_cell.angle_alpha   90.00
_cell.angle_beta   90.00
_cell.angle_gamma   90.00
#
_symmetry.space_group_name_H-M   'P 1'
#
loop_
_entity.id
_entity.type
_entity.pdbx_description
1 polymer ?
#
loop_
_entity_poly.entity_id
_entity_poly.type
_entity_poly.pdbx_seq_one_letter_code
_entity_poly.pdbx_strand_id
1 'polypeptide(L)'
;MGRRLPSRSKLINSLLLGGVLLAGIVFTYLLITVASDSEFVSSVGVGVNAILTILLIIIYYRQNKIIEGQMEVQKEQTRLAKSRYTPYLVGPFDFRYNLSDSEARLKLANSGEGVAQNLTLYVEAEARGDDHDFQIHTYENPMKRSGDNSGDISILHPNEGRVEFRCSPWVGLSEGDTPPGYESLDTMIAHLIEEGVSSFRLGFYVRYKDRFGNEEDPLGREYEVFVFETRTAHSIDVDDVFDSISETSP
;
A
#
# COMPACT_ATOMS: atom_id res chain seq x y z
N MET A 1 7.31 4.52 45.31
CA MET A 1 7.35 5.74 44.47
C MET A 1 8.79 6.03 44.05
N GLY A 2 9.22 5.55 42.88
CA GLY A 2 10.58 5.79 42.38
C GLY A 2 10.70 7.17 41.77
N ARG A 3 11.43 8.09 42.43
CA ARG A 3 11.82 9.37 41.81
C ARG A 3 12.81 9.07 40.68
N ARG A 4 12.35 9.11 39.43
CA ARG A 4 13.21 9.02 38.25
C ARG A 4 14.19 10.20 38.29
N LEU A 5 15.47 9.91 38.46
CA LEU A 5 16.55 10.90 38.38
C LEU A 5 16.47 11.62 37.02
N PRO A 6 16.61 12.95 36.98
CA PRO A 6 16.63 13.68 35.72
C PRO A 6 17.77 13.17 34.86
N SER A 7 17.49 12.93 33.57
CA SER A 7 18.50 12.46 32.62
C SER A 7 19.70 13.40 32.64
N ARG A 8 20.93 12.86 32.51
CA ARG A 8 22.18 13.64 32.51
C ARG A 8 22.14 14.85 31.55
N SER A 9 21.42 14.72 30.43
CA SER A 9 21.17 15.80 29.48
C SER A 9 20.37 16.98 30.05
N LYS A 10 19.39 16.75 30.93
CA LYS A 10 18.62 17.82 31.60
C LYS A 10 19.47 18.58 32.62
N LEU A 11 20.32 17.87 33.36
CA LEU A 11 21.24 18.45 34.35
C LEU A 11 22.31 19.34 33.70
N ILE A 12 22.91 18.88 32.60
CA ILE A 12 23.90 19.68 31.84
C ILE A 12 23.23 20.91 31.24
N ASN A 13 22.00 20.77 30.73
CA ASN A 13 21.25 21.88 30.15
C ASN A 13 20.84 22.93 31.18
N SER A 14 20.49 22.55 32.40
CA SER A 14 20.20 23.51 33.48
C SER A 14 21.46 24.21 33.99
N LEU A 15 22.59 23.51 34.03
CA LEU A 15 23.89 24.07 34.41
C LEU A 15 24.39 25.11 33.40
N LEU A 16 24.27 24.81 32.10
CA LEU A 16 24.65 25.74 31.04
C LEU A 16 23.75 26.99 31.04
N LEU A 17 22.43 26.81 31.19
CA LEU A 17 21.49 27.94 31.25
C LEU A 17 21.74 28.81 32.48
N GLY A 18 21.98 28.17 33.64
CA GLY A 18 22.34 28.86 34.87
C GLY A 18 23.66 29.61 34.76
N GLY A 19 24.68 29.00 34.13
CA GLY A 19 25.98 29.63 33.92
C GLY A 19 25.91 30.86 33.01
N VAL A 20 25.13 30.80 31.93
CA VAL A 20 24.94 31.94 31.01
C VAL A 20 24.17 33.07 31.69
N LEU A 21 23.13 32.76 32.47
CA LEU A 21 22.40 33.77 33.24
C LEU A 21 23.30 34.45 34.27
N LEU A 22 24.11 33.67 34.99
CA LEU A 22 24.98 34.19 36.04
C LEU A 22 26.11 35.05 35.45
N ALA A 23 26.68 34.64 34.30
CA ALA A 23 27.65 35.45 33.55
C ALA A 23 27.03 36.76 33.03
N GLY A 24 25.78 36.72 32.55
CA GLY A 24 25.04 37.91 32.13
C GLY A 24 24.83 38.89 33.29
N ILE A 25 24.38 38.40 34.46
CA ILE A 25 24.17 39.22 35.66
C ILE A 25 25.48 39.86 36.12
N VAL A 26 26.58 39.09 36.19
CA VAL A 26 27.90 39.59 36.61
C VAL A 26 28.42 40.64 35.63
N PHE A 27 28.25 40.43 34.33
CA PHE A 27 28.65 41.39 33.29
C PHE A 27 27.85 42.69 33.36
N THR A 28 26.52 42.60 33.55
CA THR A 28 25.67 43.79 33.74
C THR A 28 26.04 44.55 35.01
N TYR A 29 26.34 43.85 36.12
CA TYR A 29 26.77 44.46 37.38
C TYR A 29 28.13 45.18 37.24
N LEU A 30 29.09 44.58 36.53
CA LEU A 30 30.39 45.19 36.23
C LEU A 30 30.26 46.42 35.32
N LEU A 31 29.31 46.42 34.38
CA LEU A 31 29.06 47.59 33.54
C LEU A 31 28.42 48.74 34.33
N ILE A 32 27.46 48.45 35.23
CA ILE A 32 26.81 49.45 36.10
C ILE A 32 27.84 50.16 36.99
N THR A 33 28.89 49.47 37.42
CA THR A 33 29.89 50.00 38.34
C THR A 33 31.00 50.82 37.67
N VAL A 34 31.13 50.77 36.34
CA VAL A 34 32.31 51.31 35.63
C VAL A 34 32.00 52.52 34.72
N ALA A 35 30.75 52.84 34.40
CA ALA A 35 30.45 53.78 33.30
C ALA A 35 29.72 55.08 33.70
N SER A 36 30.07 56.19 33.04
CA SER A 36 29.43 57.50 33.11
C SER A 36 28.23 57.65 32.14
N ASP A 37 27.27 58.51 32.53
CA ASP A 37 25.82 58.42 32.24
C ASP A 37 25.32 58.29 30.77
N SER A 38 26.06 58.67 29.72
CA SER A 38 25.52 58.66 28.34
C SER A 38 26.01 57.50 27.46
N GLU A 39 27.30 57.14 27.54
CA GLU A 39 27.88 55.99 26.83
C GLU A 39 27.46 54.66 27.46
N PHE A 40 27.06 54.69 28.73
CA PHE A 40 26.55 53.55 29.49
C PHE A 40 25.25 52.99 28.91
N VAL A 41 24.26 53.84 28.63
CA VAL A 41 22.93 53.41 28.17
C VAL A 41 23.02 52.72 26.80
N SER A 42 23.85 53.25 25.90
CA SER A 42 24.07 52.66 24.57
C SER A 42 24.80 51.31 24.66
N SER A 43 25.88 51.26 25.45
CA SER A 43 26.71 50.05 25.59
C SER A 43 25.97 48.91 26.31
N VAL A 44 25.16 49.22 27.32
CA VAL A 44 24.29 48.25 27.99
C VAL A 44 23.19 47.75 27.06
N GLY A 45 22.59 48.64 26.26
CA GLY A 45 21.60 48.24 25.26
C GLY A 45 22.15 47.25 24.24
N VAL A 46 23.37 47.47 23.75
CA VAL A 46 24.06 46.55 22.83
C VAL A 46 24.39 45.22 23.52
N GLY A 47 24.92 45.25 24.76
CA GLY A 47 25.26 44.05 25.52
C GLY A 47 24.05 43.16 25.84
N VAL A 48 22.94 43.76 26.28
CA VAL A 48 21.69 43.04 26.57
C VAL A 48 21.11 42.44 25.29
N ASN A 49 21.09 43.18 24.18
CA ASN A 49 20.64 42.67 22.90
C ASN A 49 21.51 41.48 22.42
N ALA A 50 22.84 41.57 22.54
CA ALA A 50 23.73 40.47 22.16
C ALA A 50 23.45 39.19 22.99
N ILE A 51 23.24 39.32 24.31
CA ILE A 51 22.90 38.19 25.18
C ILE A 51 21.54 37.59 24.79
N LEU A 52 20.54 38.44 24.53
CA LEU A 52 19.21 37.99 24.08
C LEU A 52 19.29 37.28 22.73
N THR A 53 20.07 37.79 21.77
CA THR A 53 20.27 37.15 20.47
C THR A 53 20.94 35.78 20.63
N ILE A 54 21.98 35.67 21.48
CA ILE A 54 22.64 34.38 21.74
C ILE A 54 21.66 33.39 22.39
N LEU A 55 20.84 33.83 23.35
CA LEU A 55 19.81 32.99 23.97
C LEU A 55 18.77 32.53 22.95
N LEU A 56 18.30 33.42 22.07
CA LEU A 56 17.38 33.08 20.99
C LEU A 56 17.98 32.05 20.02
N ILE A 57 19.25 32.22 19.64
CA ILE A 57 19.98 31.25 18.80
C ILE A 57 20.03 29.89 19.49
N ILE A 58 20.37 29.83 20.78
CA ILE A 58 20.42 28.57 21.55
C ILE A 58 19.04 27.91 21.61
N ILE A 59 17.99 28.69 21.86
CA ILE A 59 16.61 28.19 21.89
C ILE A 59 16.21 27.66 20.52
N TYR A 60 16.52 28.39 19.45
CA TYR A 60 16.23 28.01 18.07
C TYR A 60 16.91 26.68 17.70
N TYR A 61 18.21 26.53 17.96
CA TYR A 61 18.92 25.27 17.69
C TYR A 61 18.35 24.09 18.49
N ARG A 62 17.91 24.31 19.74
CA ARG A 62 17.28 23.27 20.54
C ARG A 62 15.91 22.89 19.99
N GLN A 63 15.10 23.85 19.58
CA GLN A 63 13.81 23.59 18.95
C GLN A 63 13.99 22.78 17.67
N ASN A 64 14.95 23.15 16.82
CA ASN A 64 15.19 22.44 15.57
C ASN A 64 15.57 20.96 15.82
N LYS A 65 16.45 20.71 16.80
CA LYS A 65 16.83 19.34 17.18
C LYS A 65 15.65 18.51 17.74
N ILE A 66 14.73 19.14 18.46
CA ILE A 66 13.53 18.47 18.97
C ILE A 66 12.58 18.15 17.82
N ILE A 67 12.40 19.06 16.88
CA ILE A 67 11.56 18.87 15.69
C ILE A 67 12.11 17.73 14.83
N GLU A 68 13.42 17.69 14.57
CA GLU A 68 14.08 16.60 13.84
C GLU A 68 13.84 15.24 14.52
N GLY A 69 14.00 15.17 15.84
CA GLY A 69 13.74 13.93 16.59
C GLY A 69 12.26 13.52 16.57
N GLN A 70 11.32 14.47 16.59
CA GLN A 70 9.89 14.19 16.47
C GLN A 70 9.54 13.65 15.07
N MET A 71 10.15 14.19 14.01
CA MET A 71 9.97 13.70 12.64
C MET A 71 10.46 12.26 12.49
N GLU A 72 11.60 11.90 13.07
CA GLU A 72 12.14 10.54 13.02
C GLU A 72 11.22 9.55 13.75
N VAL A 73 10.77 9.91 14.97
CA VAL A 73 9.81 9.08 15.73
C VAL A 73 8.48 8.95 14.98
N GLN A 74 7.98 10.01 14.36
CA GLN A 74 6.76 9.95 13.57
C GLN A 74 6.94 9.03 12.36
N LYS A 75 8.07 9.11 11.67
CA LYS A 75 8.41 8.23 10.54
C LYS A 75 8.48 6.76 10.97
N GLU A 76 9.11 6.48 12.10
CA GLU A 76 9.19 5.14 12.70
C GLU A 76 7.80 4.62 13.08
N GLN A 77 6.96 5.46 13.70
CA GLN A 77 5.58 5.12 14.04
C GLN A 77 4.72 4.86 12.81
N THR A 78 4.88 5.65 11.74
CA THR A 78 4.19 5.41 10.47
C THR A 78 4.66 4.09 9.84
N ARG A 79 5.96 3.78 9.90
CA ARG A 79 6.49 2.51 9.39
C ARG A 79 5.94 1.31 10.16
N LEU A 80 5.95 1.37 11.49
CA LEU A 80 5.42 0.31 12.37
C LEU A 80 3.89 0.19 12.27
N ALA A 81 3.19 1.31 12.08
CA ALA A 81 1.77 1.28 11.80
C ALA A 81 1.51 0.59 10.46
N LYS A 82 2.27 0.93 9.40
CA LYS A 82 2.12 0.28 8.10
C LYS A 82 2.29 -1.24 8.21
N SER A 83 3.36 -1.72 8.86
CA SER A 83 3.60 -3.18 8.99
C SER A 83 2.54 -3.92 9.81
N ARG A 84 1.91 -3.26 10.80
CA ARG A 84 0.84 -3.84 11.62
C ARG A 84 -0.52 -3.86 10.93
N TYR A 85 -0.66 -3.19 9.79
CA TYR A 85 -1.91 -3.14 9.03
C TYR A 85 -1.70 -3.63 7.59
N THR A 86 -0.66 -4.42 7.35
CA THR A 86 -0.44 -5.08 6.07
C THR A 86 -1.33 -6.33 6.00
N PRO A 87 -2.31 -6.38 5.08
CA PRO A 87 -3.01 -7.61 4.78
C PRO A 87 -2.05 -8.61 4.12
N TYR A 88 -2.33 -9.91 4.24
CA TYR A 88 -1.57 -10.94 3.55
C TYR A 88 -2.54 -12.02 3.11
N LEU A 89 -2.82 -12.07 1.81
CA LEU A 89 -3.77 -13.02 1.27
C LEU A 89 -3.14 -14.41 1.20
N VAL A 90 -3.96 -15.44 1.37
CA VAL A 90 -3.56 -16.84 1.18
C VAL A 90 -4.65 -17.51 0.37
N GLY A 91 -4.26 -18.25 -0.66
CA GLY A 91 -5.15 -18.90 -1.60
C GLY A 91 -4.66 -18.73 -3.06
N PRO A 92 -5.47 -19.15 -4.04
CA PRO A 92 -6.80 -19.74 -3.89
C PRO A 92 -6.74 -21.15 -3.27
N PHE A 93 -7.75 -21.50 -2.46
CA PHE A 93 -7.90 -22.88 -1.91
C PHE A 93 -8.92 -23.74 -2.67
N ASP A 94 -9.69 -23.13 -3.58
CA ASP A 94 -10.83 -23.78 -4.25
C ASP A 94 -11.30 -22.83 -5.37
N PHE A 95 -10.54 -22.75 -6.47
CA PHE A 95 -10.94 -21.97 -7.64
C PHE A 95 -11.83 -22.83 -8.55
N ARG A 96 -12.99 -22.30 -8.91
CA ARG A 96 -13.95 -22.96 -9.82
C ARG A 96 -14.55 -21.93 -10.75
N TYR A 97 -14.85 -22.34 -11.97
CA TYR A 97 -15.63 -21.53 -12.90
C TYR A 97 -16.93 -22.26 -13.23
N ASN A 98 -18.08 -21.59 -13.05
CA ASN A 98 -19.36 -22.12 -13.45
C ASN A 98 -19.78 -21.52 -14.80
N LEU A 99 -19.75 -22.34 -15.84
CA LEU A 99 -20.19 -21.97 -17.19
C LEU A 99 -21.66 -21.56 -17.27
N SER A 100 -22.54 -22.17 -16.47
CA SER A 100 -23.98 -21.86 -16.52
C SER A 100 -24.30 -20.43 -16.08
N ASP A 101 -23.48 -19.87 -15.19
CA ASP A 101 -23.67 -18.52 -14.62
C ASP A 101 -22.54 -17.55 -15.04
N SER A 102 -21.61 -17.99 -15.90
CA SER A 102 -20.36 -17.31 -16.25
C SER A 102 -19.65 -16.71 -15.01
N GLU A 103 -19.60 -17.47 -13.91
CA GLU A 103 -19.18 -17.01 -12.59
C GLU A 103 -17.96 -17.81 -12.09
N ALA A 104 -16.86 -17.10 -11.86
CA ALA A 104 -15.70 -17.59 -11.12
C ALA A 104 -15.96 -17.52 -9.60
N ARG A 105 -15.66 -18.60 -8.90
CA ARG A 105 -15.70 -18.69 -7.44
C ARG A 105 -14.34 -19.07 -6.91
N LEU A 106 -13.90 -18.39 -5.85
CA LEU A 106 -12.66 -18.72 -5.17
C LEU A 106 -12.72 -18.49 -3.67
N LYS A 107 -11.95 -19.29 -2.94
CA LYS A 107 -11.77 -19.11 -1.50
C LYS A 107 -10.41 -18.49 -1.19
N LEU A 108 -10.45 -17.40 -0.43
CA LEU A 108 -9.28 -16.67 0.03
C LEU A 108 -9.27 -16.62 1.57
N ALA A 109 -8.07 -16.55 2.13
CA ALA A 109 -7.86 -16.21 3.53
C ALA A 109 -6.99 -14.95 3.61
N ASN A 110 -7.02 -14.28 4.76
CA ASN A 110 -6.11 -13.19 5.06
C ASN A 110 -5.39 -13.53 6.37
N SER A 111 -4.13 -13.97 6.29
CA SER A 111 -3.32 -14.25 7.49
C SER A 111 -2.50 -13.05 7.95
N GLY A 112 -2.70 -11.88 7.33
CA GLY A 112 -2.10 -10.62 7.75
C GLY A 112 -2.88 -9.95 8.88
N GLU A 113 -2.29 -8.89 9.44
CA GLU A 113 -2.91 -8.06 10.48
C GLU A 113 -3.75 -6.89 9.88
N GLY A 114 -3.65 -6.65 8.57
CA GLY A 114 -4.38 -5.64 7.83
C GLY A 114 -5.67 -6.12 7.18
N VAL A 115 -6.55 -5.18 6.82
CA VAL A 115 -7.78 -5.46 6.05
C VAL A 115 -7.45 -5.38 4.56
N ALA A 116 -7.86 -6.37 3.78
CA ALA A 116 -7.87 -6.30 2.32
C ALA A 116 -9.25 -5.81 1.85
N GLN A 117 -9.28 -4.80 0.99
CA GLN A 117 -10.49 -4.14 0.49
C GLN A 117 -10.46 -4.08 -1.03
N ASN A 118 -11.62 -3.86 -1.67
CA ASN A 118 -11.73 -3.76 -3.13
C ASN A 118 -11.05 -4.94 -3.83
N LEU A 119 -11.35 -6.15 -3.36
CA LEU A 119 -10.82 -7.34 -3.98
C LEU A 119 -11.36 -7.45 -5.41
N THR A 120 -10.45 -7.61 -6.37
CA THR A 120 -10.71 -7.64 -7.81
C THR A 120 -10.02 -8.87 -8.41
N LEU A 121 -10.73 -9.59 -9.27
CA LEU A 121 -10.15 -10.63 -10.12
C LEU A 121 -9.61 -9.97 -11.39
N TYR A 122 -8.32 -10.14 -11.61
CA TYR A 122 -7.64 -9.71 -12.82
C TYR A 122 -7.40 -10.93 -13.70
N VAL A 123 -7.84 -10.85 -14.95
CA VAL A 123 -7.65 -11.90 -15.95
C VAL A 123 -6.66 -11.38 -16.97
N GLU A 124 -5.50 -12.02 -17.05
CA GLU A 124 -4.51 -11.84 -18.10
C GLU A 124 -4.74 -12.91 -19.15
N ALA A 125 -4.73 -12.54 -20.41
CA ALA A 125 -4.97 -13.48 -21.49
C ALA A 125 -4.07 -13.15 -22.67
N GLU A 126 -3.49 -14.18 -23.27
CA GLU A 126 -2.65 -14.10 -24.47
C GLU A 126 -3.16 -15.14 -25.45
N ALA A 127 -3.37 -14.77 -26.71
CA ALA A 127 -3.75 -15.72 -27.77
C ALA A 127 -2.90 -15.49 -29.01
N ARG A 128 -2.52 -16.59 -29.67
CA ARG A 128 -1.78 -16.58 -30.94
C ARG A 128 -2.55 -17.41 -31.95
N GLY A 129 -3.06 -16.74 -32.98
CA GLY A 129 -3.58 -17.38 -34.18
C GLY A 129 -2.45 -17.70 -35.16
N ASP A 130 -2.74 -18.56 -36.12
CA ASP A 130 -1.78 -18.90 -37.19
C ASP A 130 -1.72 -17.80 -38.26
N ASP A 131 -2.85 -17.13 -38.53
CA ASP A 131 -2.97 -16.09 -39.56
C ASP A 131 -3.03 -14.67 -38.97
N HIS A 132 -3.57 -14.50 -37.76
CA HIS A 132 -3.78 -13.20 -37.10
C HIS A 132 -3.42 -13.24 -35.61
N ASP A 133 -2.86 -12.14 -35.11
CA ASP A 133 -2.65 -11.92 -33.68
C ASP A 133 -3.91 -11.30 -33.06
N PHE A 134 -4.35 -11.84 -31.94
CA PHE A 134 -5.48 -11.32 -31.17
C PHE A 134 -4.96 -10.35 -30.11
N GLN A 135 -5.60 -9.19 -29.97
CA GLN A 135 -5.39 -8.32 -28.83
C GLN A 135 -6.44 -8.63 -27.77
N ILE A 136 -5.99 -9.00 -26.57
CA ILE A 136 -6.88 -9.27 -25.45
C ILE A 136 -6.74 -8.13 -24.43
N HIS A 137 -7.86 -7.48 -24.18
CA HIS A 137 -7.99 -6.40 -23.22
C HIS A 137 -8.47 -6.94 -21.88
N THR A 138 -7.68 -6.70 -20.85
CA THR A 138 -7.98 -7.11 -19.48
C THR A 138 -8.82 -6.04 -18.80
N TYR A 139 -9.92 -6.43 -18.16
CA TYR A 139 -10.71 -5.53 -17.32
C TYR A 139 -10.54 -5.85 -15.84
N GLU A 140 -10.78 -4.85 -14.99
CA GLU A 140 -10.93 -5.07 -13.56
C GLU A 140 -12.29 -5.71 -13.30
N ASN A 141 -12.30 -6.89 -12.69
CA ASN A 141 -13.53 -7.61 -12.37
C ASN A 141 -13.73 -7.63 -10.84
N PRO A 142 -14.56 -6.72 -10.28
CA PRO A 142 -14.77 -6.65 -8.84
C PRO A 142 -15.33 -7.96 -8.31
N MET A 143 -14.75 -8.45 -7.23
CA MET A 143 -15.24 -9.65 -6.56
C MET A 143 -16.31 -9.28 -5.53
N LYS A 144 -17.22 -10.21 -5.26
CA LYS A 144 -18.26 -10.10 -4.23
C LYS A 144 -18.13 -11.24 -3.23
N ARG A 145 -18.28 -10.95 -1.94
CA ARG A 145 -18.28 -11.99 -0.92
C ARG A 145 -19.55 -12.84 -1.06
N SER A 146 -19.39 -14.16 -1.03
CA SER A 146 -20.50 -15.10 -1.16
C SER A 146 -21.47 -14.96 0.01
N GLY A 147 -22.75 -14.70 -0.29
CA GLY A 147 -23.80 -14.50 0.72
C GLY A 147 -24.08 -13.03 1.05
N ASP A 148 -23.23 -12.10 0.62
CA ASP A 148 -23.51 -10.67 0.71
C ASP A 148 -24.29 -10.22 -0.53
N ASN A 149 -25.52 -9.76 -0.31
CA ASN A 149 -26.36 -9.15 -1.34
C ASN A 149 -26.18 -7.63 -1.43
N SER A 150 -25.36 -7.03 -0.57
CA SER A 150 -25.06 -5.60 -0.65
C SER A 150 -24.06 -5.36 -1.78
N GLY A 151 -24.23 -4.25 -2.49
CA GLY A 151 -23.24 -3.77 -3.48
C GLY A 151 -21.99 -3.19 -2.83
N ASP A 152 -21.67 -3.60 -1.61
CA ASP A 152 -20.57 -3.06 -0.84
C ASP A 152 -19.22 -3.55 -1.34
N ILE A 153 -18.21 -2.76 -1.03
CA ILE A 153 -16.80 -3.05 -1.26
C ILE A 153 -16.47 -4.46 -0.72
N SER A 154 -15.88 -5.30 -1.55
CA SER A 154 -15.38 -6.61 -1.09
C SER A 154 -14.30 -6.40 -0.03
N ILE A 155 -14.52 -6.98 1.15
CA ILE A 155 -13.64 -6.85 2.32
C ILE A 155 -13.29 -8.24 2.85
N LEU A 156 -12.02 -8.42 3.16
CA LEU A 156 -11.50 -9.59 3.86
C LEU A 156 -10.74 -9.13 5.12
N HIS A 157 -11.28 -9.44 6.29
CA HIS A 157 -10.75 -8.99 7.57
C HIS A 157 -9.49 -9.78 7.97
N PRO A 158 -8.65 -9.22 8.87
CA PRO A 158 -7.49 -9.92 9.43
C PRO A 158 -7.88 -11.27 10.03
N ASN A 159 -7.09 -12.30 9.74
CA ASN A 159 -7.25 -13.67 10.22
C ASN A 159 -8.57 -14.36 9.83
N GLU A 160 -9.32 -13.81 8.85
CA GLU A 160 -10.43 -14.54 8.24
C GLU A 160 -9.89 -15.63 7.31
N GLY A 161 -10.43 -16.83 7.43
CA GLY A 161 -10.01 -18.00 6.66
C GLY A 161 -11.08 -18.48 5.69
N ARG A 162 -10.67 -18.82 4.46
CA ARG A 162 -11.48 -19.54 3.45
C ARG A 162 -12.82 -18.86 3.15
N VAL A 163 -12.82 -17.54 3.06
CA VAL A 163 -13.97 -16.76 2.63
C VAL A 163 -14.14 -16.91 1.13
N GLU A 164 -15.34 -17.28 0.71
CA GLU A 164 -15.68 -17.46 -0.69
C GLU A 164 -16.05 -16.11 -1.33
N PHE A 165 -15.47 -15.86 -2.50
CA PHE A 165 -15.73 -14.73 -3.36
C PHE A 165 -16.21 -15.20 -4.72
N ARG A 166 -17.07 -14.40 -5.34
CA ARG A 166 -17.67 -14.64 -6.65
C ARG A 166 -17.36 -13.47 -7.57
N CYS A 167 -17.16 -13.75 -8.84
CA CYS A 167 -16.87 -12.75 -9.85
C CYS A 167 -17.34 -13.26 -11.21
N SER A 168 -17.97 -12.42 -12.02
CA SER A 168 -18.24 -12.73 -13.42
C SER A 168 -17.19 -11.99 -14.24
N PRO A 169 -16.11 -12.65 -14.70
CA PRO A 169 -15.03 -11.96 -15.41
C PRO A 169 -15.42 -11.60 -16.84
N TRP A 170 -15.08 -10.37 -17.21
CA TRP A 170 -15.23 -9.80 -18.54
C TRP A 170 -13.85 -9.52 -19.11
N VAL A 171 -13.71 -9.80 -20.39
CA VAL A 171 -12.49 -9.66 -21.17
C VAL A 171 -12.86 -9.06 -22.52
N GLY A 172 -11.94 -8.29 -23.08
CA GLY A 172 -12.15 -7.68 -24.39
C GLY A 172 -11.33 -8.42 -25.43
N LEU A 173 -11.97 -8.88 -26.50
CA LEU A 173 -11.26 -9.45 -27.64
C LEU A 173 -11.33 -8.45 -28.80
N SER A 174 -10.19 -8.13 -29.39
CA SER A 174 -10.10 -7.35 -30.62
C SER A 174 -9.28 -8.07 -31.67
N GLU A 175 -9.85 -8.12 -32.87
CA GLU A 175 -9.18 -8.55 -34.09
C GLU A 175 -8.76 -7.29 -34.87
N GLY A 176 -7.44 -7.10 -35.04
CA GLY A 176 -6.88 -5.94 -35.74
C GLY A 176 -7.16 -4.60 -35.04
N ASP A 177 -7.65 -3.61 -35.80
CA ASP A 177 -7.91 -2.23 -35.32
C ASP A 177 -9.33 -2.03 -34.76
N THR A 178 -10.11 -3.11 -34.62
CA THR A 178 -11.50 -3.04 -34.14
C THR A 178 -11.51 -2.81 -32.62
N PRO A 179 -12.33 -1.89 -32.08
CA PRO A 179 -12.42 -1.72 -30.63
C PRO A 179 -12.89 -3.02 -29.97
N PRO A 180 -12.29 -3.42 -28.83
CA PRO A 180 -12.67 -4.66 -28.17
C PRO A 180 -14.13 -4.61 -27.72
N GLY A 181 -14.89 -5.65 -28.05
CA GLY A 181 -16.20 -5.91 -27.49
C GLY A 181 -16.07 -6.35 -26.03
N TYR A 182 -17.01 -5.98 -25.17
CA TYR A 182 -17.08 -6.51 -23.81
C TYR A 182 -17.75 -7.88 -23.85
N GLU A 183 -16.99 -8.94 -23.62
CA GLU A 183 -17.51 -10.31 -23.65
C GLU A 183 -17.22 -11.02 -22.33
N SER A 184 -18.08 -11.97 -21.98
CA SER A 184 -17.83 -12.86 -20.87
C SER A 184 -16.67 -13.80 -21.23
N LEU A 185 -15.92 -14.25 -20.22
CA LEU A 185 -14.73 -15.07 -20.44
C LEU A 185 -14.99 -16.35 -21.24
N ASP A 186 -16.10 -17.03 -20.96
CA ASP A 186 -16.57 -18.22 -21.69
C ASP A 186 -16.84 -17.92 -23.17
N THR A 187 -17.49 -16.79 -23.48
CA THR A 187 -17.73 -16.34 -24.86
C THR A 187 -16.42 -16.07 -25.59
N MET A 188 -15.46 -15.40 -24.93
CA MET A 188 -14.14 -15.15 -25.51
C MET A 188 -13.39 -16.45 -25.79
N ILE A 189 -13.40 -17.43 -24.88
CA ILE A 189 -12.74 -18.73 -25.10
C ILE A 189 -13.38 -19.47 -26.27
N ALA A 190 -14.72 -19.50 -26.34
CA ALA A 190 -15.45 -20.10 -27.46
C ALA A 190 -15.05 -19.45 -28.80
N HIS A 191 -14.97 -18.12 -28.84
CA HIS A 191 -14.53 -17.37 -30.02
C HIS A 191 -13.10 -17.76 -30.43
N LEU A 192 -12.15 -17.81 -29.49
CA LEU A 192 -10.77 -18.22 -29.80
C LEU A 192 -10.70 -19.65 -30.33
N ILE A 193 -11.55 -20.56 -29.85
CA ILE A 193 -11.61 -21.94 -30.34
C ILE A 193 -12.21 -21.98 -31.76
N GLU A 194 -13.30 -21.25 -32.02
CA GLU A 194 -13.96 -21.17 -33.33
C GLU A 194 -13.04 -20.59 -34.40
N GLU A 195 -12.27 -19.57 -34.07
CA GLU A 195 -11.27 -18.95 -34.96
C GLU A 195 -10.01 -19.82 -35.17
N GLY A 196 -9.95 -20.99 -34.52
CA GLY A 196 -8.86 -21.93 -34.74
C GLY A 196 -7.52 -21.45 -34.19
N VAL A 197 -7.52 -20.66 -33.12
CA VAL A 197 -6.30 -20.19 -32.45
C VAL A 197 -5.40 -21.37 -32.08
N SER A 198 -4.12 -21.34 -32.43
CA SER A 198 -3.23 -22.49 -32.21
C SER A 198 -2.83 -22.63 -30.74
N SER A 199 -2.72 -21.51 -30.03
CA SER A 199 -2.47 -21.48 -28.59
C SER A 199 -3.06 -20.25 -27.91
N PHE A 200 -3.59 -20.44 -26.70
CA PHE A 200 -3.93 -19.34 -25.81
C PHE A 200 -3.51 -19.68 -24.37
N ARG A 201 -3.23 -18.62 -23.61
CA ARG A 201 -2.84 -18.66 -22.20
C ARG A 201 -3.76 -17.76 -21.41
N LEU A 202 -4.30 -18.27 -20.31
CA LEU A 202 -5.14 -17.49 -19.38
C LEU A 202 -4.50 -17.52 -17.99
N GLY A 203 -4.24 -16.36 -17.41
CA GLY A 203 -3.77 -16.18 -16.05
C GLY A 203 -4.82 -15.46 -15.20
N PHE A 204 -5.13 -16.01 -14.04
CA PHE A 204 -6.04 -15.38 -13.07
C PHE A 204 -5.24 -14.87 -11.88
N TYR A 205 -5.52 -13.64 -11.44
CA TYR A 205 -4.82 -13.01 -10.32
C TYR A 205 -5.79 -12.25 -9.43
N VAL A 206 -5.51 -12.18 -8.13
CA VAL A 206 -6.29 -11.38 -7.18
C VAL A 206 -5.54 -10.10 -6.83
N ARG A 207 -6.21 -8.97 -6.96
CA ARG A 207 -5.73 -7.64 -6.52
C ARG A 207 -6.59 -7.14 -5.37
N TYR A 208 -5.98 -6.35 -4.49
CA TYR A 208 -6.69 -5.71 -3.37
C TYR A 208 -6.05 -4.35 -3.02
N LYS A 209 -6.78 -3.57 -2.23
CA LYS A 209 -6.35 -2.33 -1.61
C LYS A 209 -6.21 -2.52 -0.10
N ASP A 210 -5.15 -1.94 0.47
CA ASP A 210 -5.02 -1.84 1.92
C ASP A 210 -6.03 -0.83 2.50
N ARG A 211 -6.08 -0.72 3.83
CA ARG A 211 -6.93 0.25 4.55
C ARG A 211 -6.66 1.72 4.23
N PHE A 212 -5.55 2.04 3.56
CA PHE A 212 -5.15 3.38 3.16
C PHE A 212 -5.43 3.63 1.66
N GLY A 213 -6.00 2.65 0.96
CA GLY A 213 -6.28 2.72 -0.47
C GLY A 213 -5.05 2.48 -1.35
N ASN A 214 -3.92 2.04 -0.77
CA ASN A 214 -2.77 1.66 -1.57
C ASN A 214 -3.01 0.27 -2.16
N GLU A 215 -2.71 0.12 -3.43
CA GLU A 215 -2.66 -1.17 -4.09
C GLU A 215 -1.27 -1.77 -3.84
N GLU A 216 -1.19 -2.91 -3.14
CA GLU A 216 0.02 -3.71 -3.13
C GLU A 216 0.00 -4.66 -4.35
N ASP A 217 0.90 -4.35 -5.28
CA ASP A 217 1.30 -5.02 -6.53
C ASP A 217 0.23 -5.34 -7.60
N PRO A 218 0.21 -4.59 -8.72
CA PRO A 218 -0.62 -4.89 -9.89
C PRO A 218 -0.19 -6.11 -10.74
N LEU A 219 1.04 -6.63 -10.61
CA LEU A 219 1.59 -7.71 -11.48
C LEU A 219 2.47 -8.74 -10.75
N GLY A 220 2.57 -8.65 -9.42
CA GLY A 220 3.24 -9.66 -8.60
C GLY A 220 2.49 -10.97 -8.67
N ARG A 221 3.05 -11.94 -9.41
CA ARG A 221 2.54 -13.32 -9.56
C ARG A 221 2.41 -14.10 -8.23
N GLU A 222 2.58 -13.45 -7.08
CA GLU A 222 2.43 -14.02 -5.74
C GLU A 222 1.03 -14.57 -5.47
N TYR A 223 0.01 -14.04 -6.16
CA TYR A 223 -1.37 -14.54 -6.12
C TYR A 223 -1.86 -15.01 -7.48
N GLU A 224 -1.00 -15.71 -8.22
CA GLU A 224 -1.41 -16.50 -9.38
C GLU A 224 -2.42 -17.55 -8.91
N VAL A 225 -3.65 -17.42 -9.38
CA VAL A 225 -4.77 -18.31 -9.05
C VAL A 225 -4.69 -19.56 -9.92
N PHE A 226 -4.44 -19.37 -11.22
CA PHE A 226 -4.36 -20.46 -12.20
C PHE A 226 -3.77 -19.94 -13.53
N VAL A 227 -3.01 -20.80 -14.23
CA VAL A 227 -2.56 -20.57 -15.61
C VAL A 227 -2.96 -21.76 -16.49
N PHE A 228 -3.80 -21.51 -17.48
CA PHE A 228 -4.07 -22.44 -18.59
C PHE A 228 -3.10 -22.15 -19.73
N GLU A 229 -2.53 -23.18 -20.37
CA GLU A 229 -1.82 -23.05 -21.64
C GLU A 229 -2.24 -24.22 -22.54
N THR A 230 -2.82 -23.92 -23.70
CA THR A 230 -3.04 -24.93 -24.75
C THR A 230 -2.02 -24.77 -25.87
N ARG A 231 -1.54 -25.90 -26.40
CA ARG A 231 -0.64 -25.96 -27.56
C ARG A 231 -1.34 -26.44 -28.85
N THR A 232 -2.64 -26.68 -28.81
CA THR A 232 -3.44 -27.11 -29.97
C THR A 232 -4.93 -26.96 -29.63
N ALA A 233 -5.52 -25.78 -29.86
CA ALA A 233 -6.94 -25.55 -29.50
C ALA A 233 -7.95 -26.26 -30.41
N HIS A 234 -7.51 -26.82 -31.55
CA HIS A 234 -8.34 -27.44 -32.59
C HIS A 234 -9.16 -28.69 -32.18
N SER A 235 -9.18 -29.07 -30.91
CA SER A 235 -9.98 -30.20 -30.42
C SER A 235 -10.39 -30.09 -28.95
N ILE A 236 -10.35 -28.89 -28.37
CA ILE A 236 -10.63 -28.67 -26.95
C ILE A 236 -12.04 -28.11 -26.80
N ASP A 237 -12.89 -28.79 -26.02
CA ASP A 237 -14.19 -28.25 -25.63
C ASP A 237 -13.99 -27.15 -24.58
N VAL A 238 -14.86 -26.14 -24.58
CA VAL A 238 -14.88 -25.10 -23.54
C VAL A 238 -15.02 -25.75 -22.16
N ASP A 239 -15.85 -26.79 -22.06
CA ASP A 239 -16.02 -27.60 -20.85
C ASP A 239 -14.69 -28.19 -20.36
N ASP A 240 -13.85 -28.73 -21.27
CA ASP A 240 -12.54 -29.30 -20.93
C ASP A 240 -11.57 -28.26 -20.36
N VAL A 241 -11.62 -27.02 -20.87
CA VAL A 241 -10.81 -25.90 -20.34
C VAL A 241 -11.21 -25.62 -18.89
N PHE A 242 -12.51 -25.55 -18.59
CA PHE A 242 -13.00 -25.21 -17.26
C PHE A 242 -12.97 -26.37 -16.26
N ASP A 243 -13.02 -27.60 -16.74
CA ASP A 243 -12.76 -28.79 -15.92
C ASP A 243 -11.27 -28.83 -15.51
N SER A 244 -10.34 -28.52 -16.42
CA SER A 244 -8.91 -28.45 -16.09
C SER A 244 -8.57 -27.34 -15.08
N ILE A 245 -9.31 -26.23 -15.14
CA ILE A 245 -9.28 -25.13 -14.16
C ILE A 245 -9.69 -25.62 -12.77
N SER A 246 -10.69 -26.49 -12.70
CA SER A 246 -11.27 -26.96 -11.44
C SER A 246 -10.47 -28.08 -10.78
N GLU A 247 -9.72 -28.88 -11.55
CA GLU A 247 -8.93 -30.03 -11.05
C GLU A 247 -7.54 -29.67 -10.52
N THR A 248 -7.00 -28.51 -10.91
CA THR A 248 -5.63 -28.08 -10.56
C THR A 248 -5.54 -27.23 -9.30
N SER A 249 -6.68 -26.89 -8.68
CA SER A 249 -6.72 -26.23 -7.36
C SER A 249 -6.35 -27.23 -6.24
N PRO A 250 -5.28 -26.98 -5.45
CA PRO A 250 -4.81 -27.90 -4.40
C PRO A 250 -5.75 -28.05 -3.20
#